data_AF-A0A1G1Z7M3-F1
#
_entry.id   AF-A0A1G1Z7M3-F1
#
_cell.length_a   1.000
_cell.length_b   1.000
_cell.length_c   1.000
_cell.angle_alpha   90.00
_cell.angle_beta   90.00
_cell.angle_gamma   90.00
#
_symmetry.space_group_name_H-M   'P 1'
#
loop_
_entity.id
_entity.type
_entity.pdbx_description
1 polymer ?
#
loop_
_entity_poly.entity_id
_entity_poly.type
_entity_poly.pdbx_seq_one_letter_code
_entity_poly.pdbx_strand_id
1 'polypeptide(L)'
;MFALLPQVTFAAETFFETENTQIRVGDKFEVSFFLNTENEDINAIEGEIIVPETLLKLKEIKSGSSIVNFWIENPQMVNGNIPFSGIIPGGYSGQSGLVLSLVFQPIQKGQGLIEVRSIKTLINNGQGTETKTSVHNLYFIIAGQAPLSQSTVVEKKDTDAPETFEPVIASDSTVFDGKYFLAFSTQDKESGVDHYEIQESRNIGIQNEQWITGESPYLLQDQDLRSYVYVKAVDKNSNERIAVLPPQKPLSLYRNYWILGILVMIGLVVAAINLRKILWQT
;
A
#
# COMPACT_ATOMS: atom_id res chain seq x y z
N MET A 1 -54.81 7.67 15.33
CA MET A 1 -54.21 7.91 14.01
C MET A 1 -52.71 8.06 14.22
N PHE A 2 -51.94 6.98 14.02
CA PHE A 2 -50.47 7.04 14.11
C PHE A 2 -49.96 7.67 12.81
N ALA A 3 -49.36 8.86 12.90
CA ALA A 3 -48.66 9.48 11.78
C ALA A 3 -47.32 8.78 11.62
N LEU A 4 -47.14 8.04 10.53
CA LEU A 4 -45.83 7.59 10.07
C LEU A 4 -45.10 8.83 9.55
N LEU A 5 -44.13 9.33 10.33
CA LEU A 5 -43.16 10.29 9.82
C LEU A 5 -42.22 9.56 8.85
N PRO A 6 -41.91 10.14 7.68
CA PRO A 6 -40.92 9.55 6.77
C PRO A 6 -39.57 9.51 7.50
N GLN A 7 -39.04 8.30 7.70
CA GLN A 7 -37.63 8.16 8.08
C GLN A 7 -36.80 8.51 6.85
N VAL A 8 -36.06 9.61 6.93
CA VAL A 8 -34.99 9.88 5.97
C VAL A 8 -33.96 8.77 6.19
N THR A 9 -33.87 7.85 5.24
CA THR A 9 -32.86 6.79 5.28
C THR A 9 -31.56 7.41 4.84
N PHE A 10 -30.66 7.70 5.77
CA PHE A 10 -29.29 8.03 5.44
C PHE A 10 -28.63 6.75 4.94
N ALA A 11 -28.07 6.82 3.74
CA ALA A 11 -27.39 5.72 3.10
C ALA A 11 -26.20 6.32 2.37
N ALA A 12 -25.02 5.71 2.54
CA ALA A 12 -23.88 6.08 1.72
C ALA A 12 -24.23 5.84 0.25
N GLU A 13 -23.61 6.59 -0.64
CA GLU A 13 -23.76 6.44 -2.08
C GLU A 13 -22.40 6.30 -2.72
N THR A 14 -22.29 5.39 -3.68
CA THR A 14 -21.13 5.30 -4.56
C THR A 14 -21.53 5.60 -5.98
N PHE A 15 -20.67 6.30 -6.71
CA PHE A 15 -20.98 6.76 -8.06
C PHE A 15 -19.72 6.89 -8.90
N PHE A 16 -19.91 6.90 -10.21
CA PHE A 16 -18.84 7.13 -11.18
C PHE A 16 -19.00 8.48 -11.86
N GLU A 17 -17.87 9.14 -12.13
CA GLU A 17 -17.81 10.31 -13.00
C GLU A 17 -16.81 10.10 -14.12
N THR A 18 -17.10 10.73 -15.27
CA THR A 18 -16.20 10.80 -16.42
C THR A 18 -16.53 12.06 -17.21
N GLU A 19 -15.56 12.62 -17.91
CA GLU A 19 -15.74 13.86 -18.68
C GLU A 19 -16.81 13.72 -19.78
N ASN A 20 -16.90 12.54 -20.40
CA ASN A 20 -17.84 12.28 -21.48
C ASN A 20 -18.30 10.82 -21.51
N THR A 21 -19.60 10.61 -21.67
CA THR A 21 -20.19 9.27 -21.83
C THR A 21 -20.27 8.83 -23.30
N GLN A 22 -19.93 9.70 -24.25
CA GLN A 22 -19.74 9.37 -25.66
C GLN A 22 -18.25 9.35 -26.01
N ILE A 23 -17.72 8.15 -26.20
CA ILE A 23 -16.29 7.91 -26.30
C ILE A 23 -15.97 7.38 -27.70
N ARG A 24 -14.83 7.77 -28.27
CA ARG A 24 -14.39 7.24 -29.55
C ARG A 24 -13.56 5.98 -29.37
N VAL A 25 -13.70 5.02 -30.28
CA VAL A 25 -12.83 3.83 -30.32
C VAL A 25 -11.36 4.26 -30.34
N GLY A 26 -10.56 3.67 -29.46
CA GLY A 26 -9.12 3.90 -29.35
C GLY A 26 -8.71 5.06 -28.44
N ASP A 27 -9.59 6.02 -28.15
CA ASP A 27 -9.27 7.15 -27.28
C ASP A 27 -9.34 6.73 -25.81
N LYS A 28 -8.29 7.05 -25.06
CA LYS A 28 -8.28 6.80 -23.61
C LYS A 28 -9.22 7.77 -22.91
N PHE A 29 -9.95 7.27 -21.92
CA PHE A 29 -10.79 8.08 -21.04
C PHE A 29 -10.63 7.60 -19.60
N GLU A 30 -10.77 8.53 -18.67
CA GLU A 30 -10.71 8.25 -17.23
C GLU A 30 -12.13 8.19 -16.64
N VAL A 31 -12.33 7.21 -15.77
CA VAL A 31 -13.55 7.03 -14.98
C VAL A 31 -13.14 7.04 -13.52
N SER A 32 -13.61 8.02 -12.76
CA SER A 32 -13.35 8.14 -11.33
C SER A 32 -14.51 7.56 -10.53
N PHE A 33 -14.20 6.75 -9.53
CA PHE A 33 -15.15 6.14 -8.62
C PHE A 33 -15.12 6.84 -7.27
N PHE A 34 -16.27 7.29 -6.79
CA PHE A 34 -16.41 8.14 -5.60
C PHE A 34 -17.34 7.53 -4.56
N LEU A 35 -17.11 7.94 -3.31
CA LEU A 35 -17.98 7.73 -2.16
C LEU A 35 -18.54 9.07 -1.68
N ASN A 36 -19.86 9.17 -1.63
CA ASN A 36 -20.59 10.16 -0.86
C ASN A 36 -21.09 9.50 0.42
N THR A 37 -20.66 10.00 1.57
CA THR A 37 -21.04 9.41 2.86
C THR A 37 -22.36 9.96 3.38
N GLU A 38 -22.95 10.93 2.69
CA GLU A 38 -24.13 11.70 3.10
C GLU A 38 -23.95 12.33 4.48
N ASN A 39 -24.38 11.65 5.53
CA ASN A 39 -24.29 12.10 6.92
C ASN A 39 -23.63 11.07 7.83
N GLU A 40 -23.05 10.01 7.26
CA GLU A 40 -22.35 8.96 7.99
C GLU A 40 -20.84 9.16 7.86
N ASP A 41 -20.11 8.77 8.89
CA ASP A 41 -18.66 8.72 8.85
C ASP A 41 -18.24 7.29 8.50
N ILE A 42 -17.53 7.09 7.39
CA ILE A 42 -17.24 5.78 6.82
C ILE A 42 -15.76 5.45 6.99
N ASN A 43 -15.44 4.28 7.51
CA ASN A 43 -14.05 3.85 7.74
C ASN A 43 -13.61 2.63 6.92
N ALA A 44 -14.49 2.01 6.15
CA ALA A 44 -14.13 0.93 5.25
C ALA A 44 -15.10 0.85 4.08
N ILE A 45 -14.57 0.38 2.94
CA ILE A 45 -15.32 0.13 1.72
C ILE A 45 -14.78 -1.13 1.04
N GLU A 46 -15.68 -2.01 0.60
CA GLU A 46 -15.34 -3.18 -0.21
C GLU A 46 -16.38 -3.38 -1.31
N GLY A 47 -15.95 -3.93 -2.45
CA GLY A 47 -16.84 -4.21 -3.56
C GLY A 47 -16.10 -4.74 -4.78
N GLU A 48 -16.83 -4.87 -5.88
CA GLU A 48 -16.29 -5.38 -7.13
C GLU A 48 -16.80 -4.54 -8.30
N ILE A 49 -15.88 -3.90 -9.04
CA ILE A 49 -16.22 -3.15 -10.26
C ILE A 49 -16.22 -4.11 -11.44
N ILE A 50 -17.35 -4.20 -12.13
CA ILE A 50 -17.54 -5.07 -13.29
C ILE A 50 -17.32 -4.26 -14.56
N VAL A 51 -16.40 -4.73 -15.41
CA VAL A 51 -16.02 -4.03 -16.64
C VAL A 51 -16.40 -4.89 -17.86
N PRO A 52 -17.06 -4.32 -18.89
CA PRO A 52 -17.34 -5.05 -20.12
C PRO A 52 -16.06 -5.17 -20.96
N GLU A 53 -15.24 -6.20 -20.69
CA GLU A 53 -13.93 -6.43 -21.36
C GLU A 53 -14.02 -6.57 -22.88
N THR A 54 -15.20 -6.95 -23.39
CA THR A 54 -15.44 -6.96 -24.83
C THR A 54 -15.40 -5.55 -25.43
N LEU A 55 -15.74 -4.52 -24.65
CA LEU A 55 -15.81 -3.12 -25.09
C LEU A 55 -14.59 -2.31 -24.64
N LEU A 56 -14.06 -2.58 -23.45
CA LEU A 56 -13.05 -1.76 -22.78
C LEU A 56 -11.81 -2.58 -22.44
N LYS A 57 -10.63 -2.03 -22.71
CA LYS A 57 -9.37 -2.51 -22.17
C LYS A 57 -8.91 -1.59 -21.05
N LEU A 58 -8.77 -2.10 -19.84
CA LEU A 58 -8.14 -1.37 -18.73
C LEU A 58 -6.67 -1.09 -19.06
N LYS A 59 -6.25 0.14 -18.80
CA LYS A 59 -4.86 0.60 -19.00
C LYS A 59 -4.17 0.89 -17.70
N GLU A 60 -4.89 1.49 -16.76
CA GLU A 60 -4.31 1.98 -15.51
C GLU A 60 -5.38 2.05 -14.43
N ILE A 61 -4.98 1.77 -13.19
CA ILE A 61 -5.76 2.03 -11.98
C ILE A 61 -4.96 3.02 -11.15
N LYS A 62 -5.51 4.21 -10.92
CA LYS A 62 -4.89 5.25 -10.10
C LYS A 62 -5.54 5.27 -8.73
N SER A 63 -4.73 5.15 -7.69
CA SER A 63 -5.20 5.16 -6.30
C SER A 63 -4.51 6.24 -5.45
N GLY A 64 -3.66 7.09 -6.04
CA GLY A 64 -2.80 7.98 -5.27
C GLY A 64 -3.52 9.12 -4.55
N SER A 65 -4.63 9.60 -5.11
CA SER A 65 -5.50 10.60 -4.47
C SER A 65 -6.72 9.96 -3.77
N SER A 66 -6.64 8.67 -3.43
CA SER A 66 -7.74 7.95 -2.80
C SER A 66 -7.96 8.38 -1.35
N ILE A 67 -9.22 8.38 -0.91
CA ILE A 67 -9.57 8.43 0.51
C ILE A 67 -9.22 7.14 1.25
N VAL A 68 -9.04 6.02 0.53
CA VAL A 68 -8.65 4.73 1.10
C VAL A 68 -7.15 4.72 1.31
N ASN A 69 -6.74 4.65 2.58
CA ASN A 69 -5.33 4.71 2.94
C ASN A 69 -4.65 3.34 2.87
N PHE A 70 -5.39 2.27 3.17
CA PHE A 70 -4.85 0.92 3.20
C PHE A 70 -5.79 -0.04 2.50
N TRP A 71 -5.27 -0.73 1.49
CA TRP A 71 -6.00 -1.76 0.76
C TRP A 71 -5.75 -3.12 1.42
N ILE A 72 -6.82 -3.79 1.83
CA ILE A 72 -6.83 -5.20 2.22
C ILE A 72 -6.83 -6.07 0.95
N GLU A 73 -7.61 -5.66 -0.05
CA GLU A 73 -7.58 -6.20 -1.40
C GLU A 73 -7.30 -5.06 -2.37
N ASN A 74 -6.08 -5.05 -2.92
CA ASN A 74 -5.62 -4.00 -3.82
C ASN A 74 -6.34 -4.10 -5.17
N PRO A 75 -6.97 -3.03 -5.69
CA PRO A 75 -7.69 -3.05 -6.95
C PRO A 75 -6.78 -3.46 -8.11
N GLN A 76 -7.12 -4.58 -8.74
CA GLN A 76 -6.44 -5.15 -9.89
C GLN A 76 -7.44 -5.90 -10.79
N MET A 77 -7.19 -5.97 -12.09
CA MET A 77 -8.08 -6.71 -13.00
C MET A 77 -7.95 -8.22 -12.80
N VAL A 78 -9.03 -8.86 -12.38
CA VAL A 78 -9.16 -10.32 -12.20
C VAL A 78 -10.39 -10.80 -12.95
N ASN A 79 -10.21 -11.55 -14.04
CA ASN A 79 -11.29 -12.17 -14.82
C ASN A 79 -12.41 -11.19 -15.25
N GLY A 80 -12.06 -9.95 -15.63
CA GLY A 80 -13.02 -8.92 -16.07
C GLY A 80 -13.65 -8.08 -14.97
N ASN A 81 -13.25 -8.33 -13.73
CA ASN A 81 -13.68 -7.59 -12.56
C ASN A 81 -12.49 -6.93 -11.87
N ILE A 82 -12.75 -5.90 -11.08
CA ILE A 82 -11.75 -5.23 -10.24
C ILE A 82 -12.27 -5.30 -8.80
N PRO A 83 -11.94 -6.37 -8.06
CA PRO A 83 -12.27 -6.44 -6.63
C PRO A 83 -11.42 -5.42 -5.86
N PHE A 84 -11.99 -4.86 -4.81
CA PHE A 84 -11.29 -3.93 -3.94
C PHE A 84 -11.85 -4.01 -2.52
N SER A 85 -10.96 -3.86 -1.54
CA SER A 85 -11.34 -3.74 -0.13
C SER A 85 -10.30 -2.90 0.58
N GLY A 86 -10.73 -1.93 1.37
CA GLY A 86 -9.79 -1.07 2.08
C GLY A 86 -10.41 -0.30 3.23
N ILE A 87 -9.52 0.25 4.05
CA ILE A 87 -9.83 0.97 5.28
C ILE A 87 -9.36 2.42 5.21
N ILE A 88 -10.10 3.27 5.93
CA ILE A 88 -9.91 4.71 6.05
C ILE A 88 -9.77 5.03 7.54
N PRO A 89 -8.56 4.95 8.13
CA PRO A 89 -8.37 5.23 9.54
C PRO A 89 -8.78 6.66 9.90
N GLY A 90 -9.54 6.80 10.98
CA GLY A 90 -10.11 8.09 11.38
C GLY A 90 -11.43 8.44 10.69
N GLY A 91 -11.85 7.65 9.69
CA GLY A 91 -13.09 7.84 8.95
C GLY A 91 -12.99 8.88 7.84
N TYR A 92 -13.95 8.84 6.93
CA TYR A 92 -14.20 9.84 5.91
C TYR A 92 -15.64 10.33 6.01
N SER A 93 -15.81 11.64 5.92
CA SER A 93 -17.12 12.30 5.85
C SER A 93 -17.08 13.36 4.75
N GLY A 94 -17.85 13.16 3.69
CA GLY A 94 -17.85 14.06 2.53
C GLY A 94 -18.67 13.54 1.36
N GLN A 95 -18.87 14.40 0.36
CA GLN A 95 -19.77 14.12 -0.76
C GLN A 95 -19.08 13.53 -2.00
N SER A 96 -17.75 13.59 -2.06
CA SER A 96 -16.98 13.23 -3.27
C SER A 96 -15.61 12.70 -2.90
N GLY A 97 -15.59 11.67 -2.06
CA GLY A 97 -14.35 11.01 -1.65
C GLY A 97 -13.88 10.09 -2.76
N LEU A 98 -12.79 10.43 -3.44
CA LEU A 98 -12.24 9.61 -4.52
C LEU A 98 -11.79 8.26 -3.96
N VAL A 99 -12.33 7.16 -4.47
CA VAL A 99 -11.93 5.81 -4.09
C VAL A 99 -10.81 5.34 -5.01
N LEU A 100 -10.99 5.47 -6.33
CA LEU A 100 -9.96 5.18 -7.34
C LEU A 100 -10.35 5.80 -8.69
N SER A 101 -9.40 5.97 -9.60
CA SER A 101 -9.67 6.24 -11.02
C SER A 101 -9.22 5.07 -11.89
N LEU A 102 -9.95 4.84 -12.97
CA LEU A 102 -9.71 3.80 -13.96
C LEU A 102 -9.50 4.45 -15.33
N VAL A 103 -8.37 4.18 -15.97
CA VAL A 103 -8.12 4.62 -17.35
C VAL A 103 -8.41 3.46 -18.28
N PHE A 104 -9.37 3.67 -19.18
CA PHE A 104 -9.79 2.67 -20.16
C PHE A 104 -9.46 3.10 -21.59
N GLN A 105 -9.23 2.12 -22.46
CA GLN A 105 -9.18 2.30 -23.90
C GLN A 105 -10.29 1.45 -24.56
N PRO A 106 -11.29 2.07 -25.21
CA PRO A 106 -12.32 1.34 -25.93
C PRO A 106 -11.76 0.62 -27.15
N ILE A 107 -12.17 -0.64 -27.34
CA ILE A 107 -11.66 -1.51 -28.42
C ILE A 107 -12.68 -1.74 -29.54
N GLN A 108 -13.98 -1.58 -29.27
CA GLN A 108 -15.03 -1.73 -30.28
C GLN A 108 -16.22 -0.82 -30.01
N LYS A 109 -17.03 -0.56 -31.04
CA LYS A 109 -18.25 0.24 -30.93
C LYS A 109 -19.32 -0.52 -30.15
N GLY A 110 -20.15 0.20 -29.41
CA GLY A 110 -21.24 -0.41 -28.64
C GLY A 110 -21.73 0.50 -27.52
N GLN A 111 -22.61 -0.03 -26.69
CA GLN A 111 -23.03 0.59 -25.45
C GLN A 111 -22.63 -0.35 -24.31
N GLY A 112 -22.18 0.22 -23.21
CA GLY A 112 -21.73 -0.56 -22.06
C GLY A 112 -22.14 0.06 -20.75
N LEU A 113 -21.96 -0.73 -19.70
CA LEU A 113 -22.23 -0.39 -18.32
C LEU A 113 -20.99 -0.77 -17.51
N ILE A 114 -20.45 0.18 -16.75
CA ILE A 114 -19.54 -0.12 -15.64
C ILE A 114 -20.41 -0.11 -14.39
N GLU A 115 -20.46 -1.23 -13.67
CA GLU A 115 -21.28 -1.39 -12.47
C GLU A 115 -20.45 -1.80 -11.26
N VAL A 116 -20.92 -1.49 -10.06
CA VAL A 116 -20.36 -2.04 -8.82
C VAL A 116 -21.31 -3.08 -8.25
N ARG A 117 -20.75 -4.22 -7.85
CA ARG A 117 -21.46 -5.30 -7.17
C ARG A 117 -20.87 -5.53 -5.79
N SER A 118 -21.67 -6.16 -4.93
CA SER A 118 -21.27 -6.56 -3.59
C SER A 118 -20.70 -5.42 -2.74
N ILE A 119 -21.17 -4.18 -2.97
CA ILE A 119 -20.70 -3.01 -2.24
C ILE A 119 -21.07 -3.16 -0.76
N LYS A 120 -20.09 -2.90 0.12
CA LYS A 120 -20.33 -2.70 1.55
C LYS A 120 -19.52 -1.51 2.02
N THR A 121 -20.11 -0.72 2.91
CA THR A 121 -19.41 0.34 3.62
C THR A 121 -19.65 0.19 5.11
N LEU A 122 -18.62 0.47 5.91
CA LEU A 122 -18.69 0.36 7.36
C LEU A 122 -18.60 1.73 8.02
N ILE A 123 -19.43 1.94 9.03
CA ILE A 123 -19.46 3.16 9.84
C ILE A 123 -18.23 3.18 10.75
N ASN A 124 -17.64 4.37 10.91
CA ASN A 124 -16.52 4.66 11.79
C ASN A 124 -16.91 4.68 13.28
N ASN A 125 -17.37 3.54 13.81
CA ASN A 125 -17.77 3.41 15.22
C ASN A 125 -16.97 2.34 15.99
N GLY A 126 -15.97 1.73 15.35
CA GLY A 126 -15.13 0.68 15.93
C GLY A 126 -15.82 -0.68 16.14
N GLN A 127 -17.08 -0.84 15.71
CA GLN A 127 -17.87 -2.07 15.89
C GLN A 127 -18.07 -2.86 14.59
N GLY A 128 -17.59 -2.33 13.45
CA GLY A 128 -17.79 -2.96 12.14
C GLY A 128 -19.25 -2.92 11.68
N THR A 129 -19.98 -1.85 12.01
CA THR A 129 -21.39 -1.71 11.61
C THR A 129 -21.48 -1.35 10.13
N GLU A 130 -22.13 -2.20 9.35
CA GLU A 130 -22.44 -1.92 7.95
C GLU A 130 -23.55 -0.87 7.83
N THR A 131 -23.43 0.02 6.84
CA THR A 131 -24.51 0.90 6.42
C THR A 131 -25.01 0.55 5.03
N LYS A 132 -26.28 0.89 4.78
CA LYS A 132 -26.88 0.71 3.47
C LYS A 132 -26.16 1.62 2.47
N THR A 133 -25.69 1.05 1.37
CA THR A 133 -25.00 1.78 0.31
C THR A 133 -25.76 1.67 -1.01
N SER A 134 -26.11 2.81 -1.63
CA SER A 134 -26.59 2.84 -3.02
C SER A 134 -25.45 2.95 -4.01
N VAL A 135 -25.68 2.45 -5.23
CA VAL A 135 -24.70 2.46 -6.32
C VAL A 135 -25.29 3.14 -7.54
N HIS A 136 -24.59 4.14 -8.06
CA HIS A 136 -24.88 4.79 -9.34
C HIS A 136 -23.87 4.34 -10.38
N ASN A 137 -24.29 3.37 -11.19
CA ASN A 137 -23.50 2.78 -12.26
C ASN A 137 -23.32 3.74 -13.46
N LEU A 138 -22.25 3.54 -14.23
CA LEU A 138 -21.93 4.38 -15.40
C LEU A 138 -22.36 3.72 -16.71
N TYR A 139 -23.31 4.35 -17.40
CA TYR A 139 -23.65 4.02 -18.78
C TYR A 139 -22.83 4.86 -19.77
N PHE A 140 -22.32 4.23 -20.83
CA PHE A 140 -21.53 4.90 -21.85
C PHE A 140 -21.80 4.35 -23.26
N ILE A 141 -21.44 5.13 -24.27
CA ILE A 141 -21.59 4.83 -25.69
C ILE A 141 -20.24 4.99 -26.38
N ILE A 142 -19.80 3.95 -27.09
CA ILE A 142 -18.59 3.97 -27.91
C ILE A 142 -18.99 4.17 -29.38
N ALA A 143 -18.66 5.34 -29.92
CA ALA A 143 -18.95 5.74 -31.29
C ALA A 143 -17.72 5.63 -32.20
N GLY A 144 -17.95 5.54 -33.52
CA GLY A 144 -16.87 5.57 -34.51
C GLY A 144 -16.31 6.96 -34.79
N GLN A 145 -17.13 8.00 -34.58
CA GLN A 145 -16.78 9.42 -34.71
C GLN A 145 -17.60 10.14 -33.63
N ALA A 146 -16.96 10.57 -32.55
CA ALA A 146 -17.54 11.50 -31.59
C ALA A 146 -17.39 12.94 -32.14
N PRO A 147 -18.15 13.94 -31.67
CA PRO A 147 -17.76 15.34 -31.84
C PRO A 147 -16.30 15.52 -31.38
N LEU A 148 -15.59 16.52 -31.90
CA LEU A 148 -14.22 16.87 -31.52
C LEU A 148 -14.14 17.26 -30.03
N SER A 149 -14.27 16.32 -29.11
CA SER A 149 -13.89 16.47 -27.71
C SER A 149 -12.43 16.06 -27.63
N GLN A 150 -11.57 17.06 -27.45
CA GLN A 150 -10.15 16.90 -27.18
C GLN A 150 -9.93 16.37 -25.76
N SER A 151 -10.53 15.25 -25.38
CA SER A 151 -10.10 14.53 -24.16
C SER A 151 -9.02 13.55 -24.57
N THR A 152 -7.85 14.10 -24.93
CA THR A 152 -6.63 13.31 -24.84
C THR A 152 -6.27 13.33 -23.38
N VAL A 153 -6.52 12.25 -22.64
CA VAL A 153 -5.83 12.03 -21.36
C VAL A 153 -4.35 12.10 -21.72
N VAL A 154 -3.72 13.24 -21.43
CA VAL A 154 -2.28 13.40 -21.63
C VAL A 154 -1.66 12.41 -20.66
N GLU A 155 -1.04 11.36 -21.19
CA GLU A 155 -0.28 10.41 -20.39
C GLU A 155 0.94 11.14 -19.81
N LYS A 156 0.71 11.91 -18.75
CA LYS A 156 1.78 12.35 -17.87
C LYS A 156 2.21 11.10 -17.11
N LYS A 157 3.36 10.56 -17.50
CA LYS A 157 3.99 9.48 -16.74
C LYS A 157 4.38 10.06 -15.38
N ASP A 158 3.87 9.46 -14.32
CA ASP A 158 4.31 9.72 -12.96
C ASP A 158 5.81 9.41 -12.83
N THR A 159 6.55 10.40 -12.33
CA THR A 159 8.00 10.34 -12.06
C THR A 159 8.33 10.62 -10.60
N ASP A 160 7.32 10.88 -9.78
CA ASP A 160 7.49 11.22 -8.39
C ASP A 160 7.60 9.91 -7.60
N ALA A 161 8.61 9.81 -6.74
CA ALA A 161 8.73 8.65 -5.87
C ALA A 161 7.73 8.74 -4.70
N PRO A 162 7.28 7.60 -4.15
CA PRO A 162 6.40 7.58 -2.99
C PRO A 162 6.86 8.51 -1.86
N GLU A 163 5.89 9.00 -1.08
CA GLU A 163 6.14 9.91 0.02
C GLU A 163 7.12 9.31 1.04
N THR A 164 7.78 10.18 1.80
CA THR A 164 8.69 9.74 2.87
C THR A 164 7.87 9.16 4.01
N PHE A 165 8.32 8.02 4.52
CA PHE A 165 7.65 7.27 5.58
C PHE A 165 8.64 6.71 6.59
N GLU A 166 8.14 6.37 7.78
CA GLU A 166 8.92 5.84 8.89
C GLU A 166 8.39 4.45 9.29
N PRO A 167 9.08 3.36 8.93
CA PRO A 167 8.78 2.04 9.45
C PRO A 167 8.99 1.98 10.97
N VAL A 168 8.19 1.18 11.67
CA VAL A 168 8.26 1.03 13.13
C VAL A 168 8.32 -0.45 13.49
N ILE A 169 9.22 -0.81 14.41
CA ILE A 169 9.28 -2.16 14.98
C ILE A 169 8.38 -2.21 16.22
N ALA A 170 7.48 -3.18 16.26
CA ALA A 170 6.57 -3.43 17.37
C ALA A 170 6.54 -4.92 17.74
N SER A 171 5.94 -5.22 18.89
CA SER A 171 5.67 -6.58 19.35
C SER A 171 4.35 -6.59 20.11
N ASP A 172 3.44 -7.47 19.75
CA ASP A 172 2.13 -7.59 20.40
C ASP A 172 1.76 -9.08 20.52
N SER A 173 1.25 -9.50 21.68
CA SER A 173 0.91 -10.92 21.92
C SER A 173 -0.15 -11.49 20.97
N THR A 174 -0.96 -10.63 20.35
CA THR A 174 -2.01 -11.00 19.40
C THR A 174 -1.53 -11.04 17.95
N VAL A 175 -0.31 -10.55 17.67
CA VAL A 175 0.28 -10.49 16.33
C VAL A 175 1.57 -11.32 16.31
N PHE A 176 1.61 -12.34 15.44
CA PHE A 176 2.75 -13.27 15.31
C PHE A 176 3.24 -13.86 16.67
N ASP A 177 2.31 -14.16 17.58
CA ASP A 177 2.59 -14.73 18.90
C ASP A 177 3.56 -13.91 19.76
N GLY A 178 3.52 -12.57 19.66
CA GLY A 178 4.41 -11.69 20.43
C GLY A 178 5.80 -11.47 19.84
N LYS A 179 6.08 -12.02 18.66
CA LYS A 179 7.34 -11.78 17.94
C LYS A 179 7.42 -10.34 17.44
N TYR A 180 8.64 -9.86 17.22
CA TYR A 180 8.87 -8.55 16.63
C TYR A 180 8.44 -8.54 15.17
N PHE A 181 7.67 -7.52 14.81
CA PHE A 181 7.24 -7.27 13.45
C PHE A 181 7.47 -5.81 13.09
N LEU A 182 7.46 -5.55 11.79
CA LEU A 182 7.65 -4.25 11.20
C LEU A 182 6.32 -3.75 10.65
N ALA A 183 5.91 -2.55 11.08
CA ALA A 183 4.76 -1.83 10.54
C ALA A 183 5.25 -0.66 9.70
N PHE A 184 4.68 -0.49 8.52
CA PHE A 184 5.04 0.60 7.60
C PHE A 184 3.91 0.89 6.63
N SER A 185 3.87 2.12 6.13
CA SER A 185 2.99 2.53 5.04
C SER A 185 3.47 3.85 4.47
N THR A 186 3.25 4.05 3.18
CA THR A 186 3.42 5.32 2.48
C THR A 186 2.30 5.51 1.46
N GLN A 187 2.21 6.71 0.92
CA GLN A 187 1.31 7.06 -0.16
C GLN A 187 2.14 7.58 -1.34
N ASP A 188 1.69 7.29 -2.55
CA ASP A 188 2.12 8.03 -3.74
C ASP A 188 0.89 8.78 -4.26
N LYS A 189 1.02 10.05 -4.64
CA LYS A 189 -0.14 10.92 -4.93
C LYS A 189 -0.70 10.77 -6.34
N GLU A 190 0.09 10.24 -7.27
CA GLU A 190 -0.31 10.08 -8.67
C GLU A 190 -0.74 8.63 -8.94
N SER A 191 0.22 7.72 -9.14
CA SER A 191 -0.05 6.34 -9.52
C SER A 191 -0.48 5.46 -8.34
N GLY A 192 -0.03 5.81 -7.13
CA GLY A 192 -0.22 5.02 -5.91
C GLY A 192 0.83 3.92 -5.75
N VAL A 193 0.92 3.37 -4.54
CA VAL A 193 1.89 2.31 -4.23
C VAL A 193 1.47 0.98 -4.88
N ASP A 194 2.42 0.31 -5.53
CA ASP A 194 2.24 -1.00 -6.14
C ASP A 194 2.52 -2.13 -5.13
N HIS A 195 3.73 -2.14 -4.58
CA HIS A 195 4.14 -3.12 -3.56
C HIS A 195 5.27 -2.60 -2.68
N TYR A 196 5.58 -3.38 -1.64
CA TYR A 196 6.73 -3.16 -0.77
C TYR A 196 7.72 -4.32 -0.85
N GLU A 197 8.99 -4.00 -0.71
CA GLU A 197 10.08 -4.95 -0.59
C GLU A 197 10.87 -4.70 0.71
N ILE A 198 11.26 -5.78 1.38
CA ILE A 198 11.98 -5.74 2.65
C ILE A 198 13.32 -6.45 2.49
N GLN A 199 14.37 -5.85 3.06
CA GLN A 199 15.69 -6.46 3.20
C GLN A 199 16.19 -6.30 4.65
N GLU A 200 16.65 -7.39 5.27
CA GLU A 200 17.30 -7.39 6.58
C GLU A 200 18.79 -7.72 6.43
N SER A 201 19.69 -6.86 6.92
CA SER A 201 21.13 -7.08 6.82
C SER A 201 21.88 -6.76 8.10
N ARG A 202 22.85 -7.60 8.46
CA ARG A 202 23.81 -7.31 9.55
C ARG A 202 24.83 -6.25 9.17
N ASN A 203 25.02 -6.01 7.87
CA ASN A 203 25.98 -5.06 7.35
C ASN A 203 25.31 -3.72 7.08
N ILE A 204 26.11 -2.65 7.17
CA ILE A 204 25.66 -1.31 6.79
C ILE A 204 25.59 -1.25 5.26
N GLY A 205 24.44 -0.82 4.74
CA GLY A 205 24.21 -0.58 3.32
C GLY A 205 23.32 -1.65 2.69
N ILE A 206 22.59 -1.24 1.66
CA ILE A 206 21.76 -2.13 0.83
C ILE A 206 22.69 -3.14 0.15
N GLN A 207 22.44 -4.43 0.40
CA GLN A 207 23.22 -5.49 -0.22
C GLN A 207 22.61 -5.83 -1.58
N ASN A 208 23.41 -6.38 -2.50
CA ASN A 208 22.93 -6.93 -3.77
C ASN A 208 22.08 -8.22 -3.60
N GLU A 209 21.78 -8.62 -2.36
CA GLU A 209 20.98 -9.80 -2.02
C GLU A 209 19.48 -9.50 -1.97
N GLN A 210 18.68 -10.56 -2.08
CA GLN A 210 17.31 -10.54 -2.54
C GLN A 210 16.37 -9.75 -1.63
N TRP A 211 15.87 -8.64 -2.17
CA TRP A 211 14.65 -7.99 -1.71
C TRP A 211 13.50 -9.01 -1.68
N ILE A 212 12.76 -9.05 -0.58
CA ILE A 212 11.61 -9.94 -0.42
C ILE A 212 10.35 -9.08 -0.44
N THR A 213 9.43 -9.36 -1.36
CA THR A 213 8.10 -8.74 -1.35
C THR A 213 7.41 -9.05 -0.03
N GLY A 214 6.88 -8.03 0.65
CA GLY A 214 6.18 -8.22 1.91
C GLY A 214 5.17 -7.14 2.19
N GLU A 215 4.27 -7.43 3.11
CA GLU A 215 3.16 -6.56 3.51
C GLU A 215 3.30 -6.19 4.98
N SER A 216 2.69 -5.07 5.36
CA SER A 216 2.62 -4.66 6.76
C SER A 216 1.37 -5.27 7.42
N PRO A 217 1.48 -5.86 8.63
CA PRO A 217 2.69 -6.04 9.42
C PRO A 217 3.59 -7.18 8.91
N TYR A 218 4.90 -6.93 8.81
CA TYR A 218 5.90 -7.91 8.34
C TYR A 218 6.62 -8.58 9.52
N LEU A 219 6.58 -9.90 9.63
CA LEU A 219 7.34 -10.62 10.66
C LEU A 219 8.85 -10.53 10.39
N LEU A 220 9.60 -9.91 11.32
CA LEU A 220 11.05 -9.80 11.18
C LEU A 220 11.72 -11.18 11.26
N GLN A 221 12.69 -11.43 10.40
CA GLN A 221 13.52 -12.62 10.46
C GLN A 221 14.54 -12.50 11.61
N ASP A 222 15.12 -11.32 11.81
CA ASP A 222 16.02 -11.04 12.93
C ASP A 222 15.29 -10.62 14.21
N GLN A 223 14.83 -11.61 14.97
CA GLN A 223 14.21 -11.41 16.28
C GLN A 223 15.19 -10.91 17.36
N ASP A 224 16.50 -10.88 17.11
CA ASP A 224 17.49 -10.27 18.01
C ASP A 224 17.60 -8.74 17.84
N LEU A 225 16.94 -8.14 16.82
CA LEU A 225 16.93 -6.71 16.50
C LEU A 225 18.33 -6.09 16.28
N ARG A 226 19.19 -6.82 15.59
CA ARG A 226 20.60 -6.52 15.36
C ARG A 226 20.92 -6.25 13.88
N SER A 227 19.98 -6.48 12.98
CA SER A 227 20.05 -6.13 11.57
C SER A 227 19.58 -4.70 11.32
N TYR A 228 20.14 -4.07 10.29
CA TYR A 228 19.49 -2.99 9.56
C TYR A 228 18.29 -3.55 8.82
N VAL A 229 17.19 -2.81 8.79
CA VAL A 229 15.99 -3.16 8.03
C VAL A 229 15.77 -2.07 6.99
N TYR A 230 15.71 -2.46 5.72
CA TYR A 230 15.41 -1.59 4.60
C TYR A 230 14.02 -1.91 4.10
N VAL A 231 13.17 -0.88 3.97
CA VAL A 231 11.83 -1.00 3.40
C VAL A 231 11.79 -0.15 2.15
N LYS A 232 11.57 -0.78 1.00
CA LYS A 232 11.39 -0.11 -0.28
C LYS A 232 9.91 -0.11 -0.64
N ALA A 233 9.35 1.05 -0.84
CA ALA A 233 8.06 1.23 -1.50
C ALA A 233 8.30 1.47 -2.99
N VAL A 234 7.58 0.73 -3.83
CA VAL A 234 7.61 0.86 -5.29
C VAL A 234 6.23 1.28 -5.76
N ASP A 235 6.12 2.33 -6.56
CA ASP A 235 4.86 2.73 -7.18
C ASP A 235 4.59 1.97 -8.49
N LYS A 236 3.41 2.18 -9.08
CA LYS A 236 3.01 1.51 -10.33
C LYS A 236 3.81 1.95 -11.55
N ASN A 237 4.54 3.05 -11.45
CA ASN A 237 5.41 3.61 -12.48
C ASN A 237 6.89 3.26 -12.26
N SER A 238 7.18 2.41 -11.28
CA SER A 238 8.51 1.93 -10.88
C SER A 238 9.42 3.01 -10.25
N ASN A 239 8.88 4.09 -9.70
CA ASN A 239 9.65 4.97 -8.83
C ASN A 239 9.75 4.35 -7.43
N GLU A 240 10.91 4.51 -6.79
CA GLU A 240 11.26 3.82 -5.56
C GLU A 240 11.52 4.82 -4.41
N ARG A 241 11.04 4.48 -3.22
CA ARG A 241 11.40 5.15 -1.96
C ARG A 241 11.89 4.13 -0.95
N ILE A 242 13.09 4.33 -0.42
CA ILE A 242 13.66 3.46 0.61
C ILE A 242 13.70 4.17 1.97
N ALA A 243 13.11 3.54 2.97
CA ALA A 243 13.27 3.90 4.38
C ALA A 243 14.21 2.90 5.07
N VAL A 244 15.00 3.38 6.03
CA VAL A 244 16.03 2.59 6.71
C VAL A 244 15.84 2.65 8.22
N LEU A 245 15.79 1.48 8.85
CA LEU A 245 15.83 1.35 10.29
C LEU A 245 17.18 0.77 10.75
N PRO A 246 17.91 1.47 11.63
CA PRO A 246 19.11 0.93 12.24
C PRO A 246 18.77 -0.17 13.26
N PRO A 247 19.74 -1.05 13.59
CA PRO A 247 19.55 -2.08 14.60
C PRO A 247 19.26 -1.48 15.97
N GLN A 248 18.24 -1.99 16.67
CA GLN A 248 17.87 -1.53 18.02
C GLN A 248 18.77 -2.11 19.11
N LYS A 249 19.39 -3.28 18.87
CA LYS A 249 20.27 -3.98 19.81
C LYS A 249 21.63 -4.32 19.17
N PRO A 250 22.41 -3.35 18.67
CA PRO A 250 23.65 -3.62 17.97
C PRO A 250 24.63 -4.40 18.87
N LEU A 251 25.41 -5.31 18.26
CA LEU A 251 26.49 -5.97 18.99
C LEU A 251 27.50 -4.91 19.44
N SER A 252 27.68 -4.76 20.75
CA SER A 252 28.77 -3.96 21.31
C SER A 252 30.10 -4.62 20.95
N LEU A 253 30.72 -4.17 19.85
CA LEU A 253 32.06 -4.58 19.44
C LEU A 253 33.10 -4.35 20.55
N TYR A 254 32.83 -3.44 21.48
CA TYR A 254 33.74 -3.04 22.56
C TYR A 254 33.87 -4.03 23.73
N ARG A 255 33.02 -5.06 23.82
CA ARG A 255 33.06 -6.00 24.94
C ARG A 255 34.21 -7.03 24.86
N ASN A 256 34.85 -7.20 23.71
CA ASN A 256 35.92 -8.19 23.52
C ASN A 256 37.36 -7.64 23.59
N TYR A 257 37.59 -6.32 23.74
CA TYR A 257 38.95 -5.81 23.91
C TYR A 257 39.59 -6.30 25.22
N TRP A 258 38.80 -6.55 26.27
CA TRP A 258 39.29 -7.16 27.49
C TRP A 258 39.74 -8.61 27.29
N ILE A 259 39.08 -9.37 26.42
CA ILE A 259 39.51 -10.74 26.07
C ILE A 259 40.81 -10.70 25.28
N LEU A 260 40.93 -9.80 24.29
CA LEU A 260 42.19 -9.55 23.59
C LEU A 260 43.29 -9.11 24.57
N GLY A 261 42.98 -8.23 25.52
CA GLY A 261 43.89 -7.80 26.57
C GLY A 261 44.35 -8.97 27.46
N ILE A 262 43.44 -9.86 27.86
CA ILE A 262 43.77 -11.08 28.63
C ILE A 262 44.65 -12.02 27.81
N LEU A 263 44.35 -12.24 26.53
CA LEU A 263 45.17 -13.10 25.66
C LEU A 263 46.58 -12.54 25.46
N VAL A 264 46.71 -11.22 25.27
CA VAL A 264 48.01 -10.55 25.19
C VAL A 264 48.78 -10.67 26.51
N MET A 265 48.13 -10.45 27.65
CA MET A 265 48.73 -10.60 28.98
C MET A 265 49.22 -12.03 29.23
N ILE A 266 48.42 -13.04 28.89
CA ILE A 266 48.82 -14.46 28.99
C ILE A 266 50.05 -14.73 28.10
N GLY A 267 50.05 -14.23 26.86
CA GLY A 267 51.19 -14.34 25.95
C GLY A 267 52.48 -13.74 26.53
N LEU A 268 52.40 -12.55 27.12
CA LEU A 268 53.54 -11.89 27.78
C LEU A 268 54.06 -12.67 28.99
N VAL A 269 53.17 -13.22 29.81
CA VAL A 269 53.54 -14.05 30.97
C VAL A 269 54.25 -15.32 30.52
N VAL A 270 53.73 -16.00 29.50
CA VAL A 270 54.35 -17.21 28.94
C VAL A 270 55.74 -16.90 28.35
N ALA A 271 55.86 -15.78 27.62
CA ALA A 271 57.15 -15.33 27.09
C ALA A 271 58.17 -15.05 28.20
N ALA A 272 57.76 -14.37 29.27
CA ALA A 272 58.62 -14.09 30.42
C ALA A 272 59.08 -15.36 31.14
N ILE A 273 58.19 -16.35 31.31
CA ILE A 273 58.53 -17.66 31.90
C ILE A 273 59.56 -18.40 31.04
N ASN A 274 59.38 -18.39 29.72
CA ASN A 274 60.32 -19.04 28.79
C ASN A 274 61.69 -18.33 28.77
N LEU A 275 61.72 -17.00 28.75
CA LEU A 275 62.96 -16.22 28.84
C LEU A 275 63.71 -16.49 30.16
N ARG A 276 62.99 -16.58 31.29
CA ARG A 276 63.59 -16.89 32.59
C ARG A 276 64.18 -18.31 32.64
N LYS A 277 63.52 -19.30 32.01
CA LYS A 277 64.05 -20.66 31.91
C LYS A 277 65.36 -20.71 31.12
N ILE A 278 65.45 -19.96 30.01
CA ILE A 278 66.65 -19.89 29.19
C ILE A 278 67.82 -19.27 29.97
N LEU A 279 67.58 -18.18 30.70
CA LEU A 279 68.59 -17.48 31.50
C LEU A 279 69.10 -18.26 32.72
N TRP A 280 68.40 -19.31 33.17
CA TRP A 280 68.81 -20.16 34.30
C TRP A 280 69.44 -21.49 33.86
N GLN A 281 69.53 -21.75 32.55
CA GLN A 281 70.19 -22.93 31.96
C GLN A 281 71.54 -22.60 31.30
N THR A 282 71.96 -21.33 31.32
CA THR A 282 73.30 -20.84 30.97
C THR A 282 74.08 -20.48 32.22
#